data_AF-A0A2A5BVN4-F1
#
_entry.id   AF-A0A2A5BVN4-F1
#
_cell.length_a   1.000
_cell.length_b   1.000
_cell.length_c   1.000
_cell.angle_alpha   90.00
_cell.angle_beta   90.00
_cell.angle_gamma   90.00
#
_symmetry.space_group_name_H-M   'P 1'
#
loop_
_entity.id
_entity.type
_entity.pdbx_description
1 polymer ?
#
loop_
_entity_poly.entity_id
_entity_poly.type
_entity_poly.pdbx_seq_one_letter_code
_entity_poly.pdbx_strand_id
1 'polypeptide(L)'
;MKVGQLILLITLLLTSKEVLTADLIADKTASQLNMEPYISYYFDTSKNLEIADIKNTNNTLTWISPADKHLDFSISDAAVWIKATLNNSSDTPITRVIELPYSLIDSVEFYHINPGGRLLSNYIMGSELPFYSRPIPHHNFVIPVTLAANSSSEIFLRLMGSHSLQAYIQLWTNEAFWERSQRENQRNFVYFSLVLALMAYALYRSSAQPRIRRVIFPGMVITPLLALLTIEGYAFQYVWPEHPFWNKVGLATLIPGSLTFLSLYTYIIFSKMAAGDRWHHSLLSLSVINIFLLLAPIVINYDTALTIGLIAALMYLALLGYLSIKHWAKLSHPNRVTILGFSWLSISTLIFILEITSIIPSFPLIEAPLQVGFFLFIFSLFWAQLSIYTRARSLSKKKAATLEDVTLPTQVDTNACQ
;
A
#
# COMPACT_ATOMS: atom_id res chain seq x y z
N MET A 1 -9.86 -48.04 -37.47
CA MET A 1 -9.44 -47.25 -36.30
C MET A 1 -9.79 -45.80 -36.54
N LYS A 2 -10.78 -45.28 -35.80
CA LYS A 2 -11.30 -43.93 -36.00
C LYS A 2 -10.36 -42.93 -35.34
N VAL A 3 -10.14 -41.79 -35.98
CA VAL A 3 -9.27 -40.66 -35.54
C VAL A 3 -9.45 -40.31 -34.06
N GLY A 4 -10.65 -40.51 -33.49
CA GLY A 4 -10.91 -40.33 -32.06
C GLY A 4 -10.11 -41.23 -31.11
N GLN A 5 -9.75 -42.46 -31.49
CA GLN A 5 -8.91 -43.33 -30.65
C GLN A 5 -7.43 -42.91 -30.68
N LEU A 6 -6.97 -42.31 -31.78
CA LEU A 6 -5.60 -41.76 -31.85
C LEU A 6 -5.49 -40.48 -31.02
N ILE A 7 -6.52 -39.62 -31.04
CA ILE A 7 -6.58 -38.41 -30.21
C ILE A 7 -6.66 -38.79 -28.73
N LEU A 8 -7.43 -39.84 -28.36
CA LEU A 8 -7.50 -40.30 -26.98
C LEU A 8 -6.17 -40.91 -26.50
N LEU A 9 -5.44 -41.64 -27.35
CA LEU A 9 -4.11 -42.16 -27.01
C LEU A 9 -3.06 -41.05 -26.91
N ILE A 10 -3.10 -40.04 -27.80
CA ILE A 10 -2.19 -38.90 -27.75
C ILE A 10 -2.47 -38.03 -26.52
N THR A 11 -3.74 -37.85 -26.13
CA THR A 11 -4.10 -37.16 -24.88
C THR A 11 -3.76 -37.97 -23.62
N LEU A 12 -3.86 -39.30 -23.64
CA LEU A 12 -3.42 -40.14 -22.51
C LEU A 12 -1.89 -40.18 -22.37
N LEU A 13 -1.14 -40.18 -23.47
CA LEU A 13 0.34 -40.12 -23.45
C LEU A 13 0.89 -38.75 -23.08
N LEU A 14 0.10 -37.67 -23.20
CA LEU A 14 0.46 -36.32 -22.74
C LEU A 14 0.20 -36.08 -21.25
N THR A 15 -0.51 -36.99 -20.54
CA THR A 15 -0.85 -36.83 -19.11
C THR A 15 0.08 -37.57 -18.15
N SER A 16 1.08 -38.32 -18.65
CA SER A 16 2.09 -38.99 -17.81
C SER A 16 3.42 -38.22 -17.77
N LYS A 17 3.40 -36.89 -17.70
CA LYS A 17 4.58 -36.17 -17.21
C LYS A 17 4.57 -36.31 -15.69
N GLU A 18 5.43 -37.18 -15.18
CA GLU A 18 5.88 -37.05 -13.80
C GLU A 18 6.30 -35.59 -13.60
N VAL A 19 5.59 -34.89 -12.72
CA VAL A 19 5.89 -33.52 -12.35
C VAL A 19 7.11 -33.58 -11.44
N LEU A 20 8.29 -33.66 -12.06
CA LEU A 20 9.51 -33.27 -11.39
C LEU A 20 9.45 -31.75 -11.22
N THR A 21 9.42 -31.29 -9.97
CA THR A 21 9.81 -29.93 -9.62
C THR A 21 11.11 -29.61 -10.34
N ALA A 22 11.08 -28.69 -11.30
CA ALA A 22 12.29 -28.26 -11.99
C ALA A 22 13.19 -27.56 -10.96
N ASP A 23 14.45 -27.99 -10.86
CA ASP A 23 15.41 -27.33 -9.98
C ASP A 23 15.65 -25.89 -10.44
N LEU A 24 15.60 -24.94 -9.51
CA LEU A 24 15.95 -23.56 -9.79
C LEU A 24 17.48 -23.47 -9.90
N ILE A 25 17.99 -23.37 -11.12
CA ILE A 25 19.42 -23.10 -11.35
C ILE A 25 19.67 -21.64 -10.95
N ALA A 26 20.39 -21.44 -9.85
CA ALA A 26 20.87 -20.13 -9.44
C ALA A 26 22.05 -19.71 -10.33
N ASP A 27 21.81 -19.59 -11.64
CA ASP A 27 22.84 -19.21 -12.61
C ASP A 27 23.40 -17.82 -12.28
N LYS A 28 24.69 -17.59 -12.56
CA LYS A 28 25.36 -16.29 -12.36
C LYS A 28 24.82 -15.20 -13.27
N THR A 29 24.16 -15.57 -14.36
CA THR A 29 23.77 -14.65 -15.44
C THR A 29 22.38 -14.02 -15.25
N ALA A 30 21.44 -14.72 -14.62
CA ALA A 30 20.10 -14.21 -14.37
C ALA A 30 20.10 -13.24 -13.17
N SER A 31 19.95 -11.95 -13.46
CA SER A 31 19.91 -10.87 -12.47
C SER A 31 18.65 -10.92 -11.57
N GLN A 32 17.54 -11.39 -12.13
CA GLN A 32 16.24 -11.58 -11.48
C GLN A 32 15.60 -12.87 -11.97
N LEU A 33 15.02 -13.65 -11.07
CA LEU A 33 14.30 -14.87 -11.38
C LEU A 33 13.02 -14.96 -10.54
N ASN A 34 11.87 -15.11 -11.21
CA ASN A 34 10.60 -15.41 -10.52
C ASN A 34 10.67 -16.84 -9.99
N MET A 35 10.51 -17.03 -8.68
CA MET A 35 10.55 -18.36 -8.06
C MET A 35 9.21 -19.09 -8.17
N GLU A 36 8.10 -18.41 -8.49
CA GLU A 36 6.76 -19.00 -8.54
C GLU A 36 6.69 -20.32 -9.32
N PRO A 37 7.27 -20.49 -10.53
CA PRO A 37 7.18 -21.75 -11.27
C PRO A 37 7.97 -22.91 -10.65
N TYR A 38 8.84 -22.63 -9.68
CA TYR A 38 9.84 -23.56 -9.13
C TYR A 38 9.61 -23.87 -7.65
N ILE A 39 8.56 -23.32 -7.06
CA ILE A 39 8.20 -23.58 -5.67
C ILE A 39 7.09 -24.63 -5.58
N SER A 40 7.03 -25.33 -4.46
CA SER A 40 5.88 -26.15 -4.07
C SER A 40 5.33 -25.61 -2.76
N TYR A 41 4.02 -25.68 -2.56
CA TYR A 41 3.39 -25.14 -1.35
C TYR A 41 2.44 -26.13 -0.68
N TYR A 42 2.24 -25.93 0.63
CA TYR A 42 1.38 -26.72 1.48
C TYR A 42 0.63 -25.82 2.46
N PHE A 43 -0.67 -26.02 2.60
CA PHE A 43 -1.51 -25.30 3.56
C PHE A 43 -1.57 -26.05 4.89
N ASP A 44 -0.98 -25.48 5.92
CA ASP A 44 -1.11 -25.93 7.30
C ASP A 44 -2.30 -25.24 7.99
N THR A 45 -3.45 -25.90 7.98
CA THR A 45 -4.67 -25.44 8.66
C THR A 45 -4.57 -25.50 10.18
N SER A 46 -3.62 -26.27 10.73
CA SER A 46 -3.43 -26.38 12.18
C SER A 46 -2.61 -25.22 12.75
N LYS A 47 -1.82 -24.55 11.90
CA LYS A 47 -0.83 -23.51 12.25
C LYS A 47 0.23 -23.95 13.28
N ASN A 48 0.36 -25.24 13.55
CA ASN A 48 1.24 -25.76 14.60
C ASN A 48 2.43 -26.53 14.04
N LEU A 49 2.51 -26.74 12.71
CA LEU A 49 3.65 -27.46 12.14
C LEU A 49 4.92 -26.61 12.25
N GLU A 50 5.98 -27.24 12.72
CA GLU A 50 7.33 -26.68 12.72
C GLU A 50 8.17 -27.29 11.60
N ILE A 51 9.34 -26.69 11.32
CA ILE A 51 10.26 -27.20 10.29
C ILE A 51 10.69 -28.65 10.53
N ALA A 52 10.77 -29.08 11.80
CA ALA A 52 11.09 -30.45 12.17
C ALA A 52 10.03 -31.43 11.67
N ASP A 53 8.75 -31.07 11.82
CA ASP A 53 7.62 -31.88 11.34
C ASP A 53 7.59 -31.93 9.82
N ILE A 54 7.76 -30.77 9.16
CA ILE A 54 7.79 -30.69 7.70
C ILE A 54 8.87 -31.61 7.11
N LYS A 55 10.07 -31.65 7.71
CA LYS A 55 11.16 -32.52 7.24
C LYS A 55 10.89 -34.01 7.49
N ASN A 56 10.32 -34.35 8.64
CA ASN A 56 10.06 -35.74 9.02
C ASN A 56 8.87 -36.34 8.24
N THR A 57 7.96 -35.50 7.77
CA THR A 57 6.68 -35.92 7.19
C THR A 57 6.69 -35.98 5.66
N ASN A 58 7.88 -36.01 5.04
CA ASN A 58 8.11 -35.88 3.59
C ASN A 58 7.25 -36.81 2.69
N ASN A 59 6.65 -37.88 3.23
CA ASN A 59 5.78 -38.80 2.47
C ASN A 59 4.27 -38.71 2.76
N THR A 60 3.79 -37.88 3.70
CA THR A 60 2.33 -37.77 3.95
C THR A 60 1.73 -36.40 3.61
N LEU A 61 2.56 -35.36 3.51
CA LEU A 61 2.11 -34.03 3.11
C LEU A 61 1.96 -33.94 1.59
N THR A 62 0.77 -33.55 1.12
CA THR A 62 0.52 -33.34 -0.31
C THR A 62 0.95 -31.93 -0.70
N TRP A 63 2.19 -31.81 -1.21
CA TRP A 63 2.69 -30.57 -1.78
C TRP A 63 2.03 -30.29 -3.13
N ILE A 64 1.63 -29.03 -3.34
CA ILE A 64 1.02 -28.58 -4.59
C ILE A 64 2.08 -27.83 -5.39
N SER A 65 2.30 -28.24 -6.63
CA SER A 65 3.14 -27.51 -7.58
C SER A 65 2.30 -26.53 -8.41
N PRO A 66 2.74 -25.29 -8.61
CA PRO A 66 2.04 -24.27 -9.39
C PRO A 66 2.21 -24.57 -10.88
N ALA A 67 1.38 -25.47 -11.40
CA ALA A 67 1.43 -25.80 -12.83
C ALA A 67 0.82 -24.69 -13.71
N ASP A 68 -0.18 -23.92 -13.24
CA ASP A 68 -0.93 -23.02 -14.15
C ASP A 68 -1.69 -21.85 -13.49
N LYS A 69 -1.42 -21.47 -12.23
CA LYS A 69 -2.12 -20.35 -11.56
C LYS A 69 -1.19 -19.52 -10.69
N HIS A 70 -1.34 -18.20 -10.76
CA HIS A 70 -0.79 -17.27 -9.78
C HIS A 70 -1.14 -17.72 -8.37
N LEU A 71 -0.16 -17.65 -7.46
CA LEU A 71 -0.32 -18.03 -6.06
C LEU A 71 -1.15 -16.98 -5.35
N ASP A 72 -2.46 -17.17 -5.39
CA ASP A 72 -3.40 -16.38 -4.63
C ASP A 72 -3.75 -17.14 -3.33
N PHE A 73 -3.07 -16.81 -2.23
CA PHE A 73 -3.33 -17.40 -0.93
C PHE A 73 -4.43 -16.64 -0.15
N SER A 74 -5.24 -15.80 -0.83
CA SER A 74 -6.22 -14.90 -0.20
C SER A 74 -7.34 -15.50 0.64
N ILE A 75 -7.44 -16.82 0.70
CA ILE A 75 -8.66 -17.48 1.17
C ILE A 75 -8.43 -18.35 2.40
N SER A 76 -7.19 -18.53 2.89
CA SER A 76 -6.94 -19.42 4.02
C SER A 76 -6.45 -18.71 5.27
N ASP A 77 -7.19 -18.86 6.38
CA ASP A 77 -6.69 -18.67 7.75
C ASP A 77 -5.68 -19.77 8.12
N ALA A 78 -4.80 -20.17 7.20
CA ALA A 78 -3.83 -21.25 7.33
C ALA A 78 -2.42 -20.70 7.20
N ALA A 79 -1.45 -21.35 7.83
CA ALA A 79 -0.04 -21.06 7.56
C ALA A 79 0.33 -21.72 6.22
N VAL A 80 1.02 -20.98 5.35
CA VAL A 80 1.46 -21.48 4.04
C VAL A 80 2.93 -21.85 4.13
N TRP A 81 3.23 -23.13 3.98
CA TRP A 81 4.60 -23.61 3.79
C TRP A 81 4.94 -23.61 2.31
N ILE A 82 6.09 -23.05 1.97
CA ILE A 82 6.63 -22.98 0.61
C ILE A 82 8.01 -23.63 0.64
N LYS A 83 8.24 -24.55 -0.29
CA LYS A 83 9.49 -25.27 -0.48
C LYS A 83 10.06 -24.95 -1.85
N ALA A 84 11.37 -24.71 -1.93
CA ALA A 84 12.08 -24.62 -3.19
C ALA A 84 13.47 -25.25 -3.08
N THR A 85 13.98 -25.76 -4.20
CA THR A 85 15.34 -26.31 -4.31
C THR A 85 16.20 -25.34 -5.11
N LEU A 86 17.28 -24.87 -4.49
CA LEU A 86 18.24 -23.96 -5.11
C LEU A 86 19.51 -24.72 -5.47
N ASN A 87 19.89 -24.69 -6.74
CA ASN A 87 21.09 -25.36 -7.23
C ASN A 87 22.18 -24.36 -7.64
N ASN A 88 23.38 -24.52 -7.10
CA ASN A 88 24.59 -23.82 -7.55
C ASN A 88 25.50 -24.80 -8.29
N SER A 89 25.43 -24.77 -9.62
CA SER A 89 26.27 -25.57 -10.51
C SER A 89 27.65 -24.97 -10.79
N SER A 90 28.03 -23.88 -10.11
CA SER A 90 29.34 -23.24 -10.31
C SER A 90 30.38 -23.72 -9.31
N ASP A 91 31.66 -23.64 -9.71
CA ASP A 91 32.81 -23.99 -8.86
C ASP A 91 33.10 -22.97 -7.75
N THR A 92 32.25 -21.96 -7.58
CA THR A 92 32.40 -20.92 -6.56
C THR A 92 31.13 -20.80 -5.72
N PRO A 93 31.23 -20.44 -4.43
CA PRO A 93 30.03 -20.10 -3.67
C PRO A 93 29.32 -18.91 -4.30
N ILE A 94 27.99 -18.96 -4.29
CA ILE A 94 27.12 -17.91 -4.83
C ILE A 94 26.24 -17.38 -3.71
N THR A 95 26.19 -16.05 -3.57
CA THR A 95 25.19 -15.38 -2.72
C THR A 95 24.05 -14.84 -3.58
N ARG A 96 22.81 -15.07 -3.12
CA ARG A 96 21.57 -14.56 -3.70
C ARG A 96 20.74 -13.89 -2.62
N VAL A 97 19.76 -13.12 -3.08
CA VAL A 97 18.82 -12.42 -2.23
C VAL A 97 17.42 -12.87 -2.63
N ILE A 98 16.65 -13.37 -1.66
CA ILE A 98 15.23 -13.67 -1.82
C ILE A 98 14.45 -12.46 -1.34
N GLU A 99 13.58 -11.93 -2.18
CA GLU A 99 12.70 -10.80 -1.87
C GLU A 99 11.25 -11.25 -1.83
N LEU A 100 10.54 -10.85 -0.77
CA LEU A 100 9.07 -10.86 -0.71
C LEU A 100 8.61 -9.39 -0.68
N PRO A 101 8.09 -8.85 -1.80
CA PRO A 101 7.74 -7.45 -1.97
C PRO A 101 6.37 -7.11 -1.35
N TYR A 102 6.16 -7.53 -0.11
CA TYR A 102 4.95 -7.25 0.67
C TYR A 102 5.32 -7.07 2.14
N SER A 103 5.24 -5.85 2.65
CA SER A 103 5.78 -5.47 3.97
C SER A 103 4.86 -5.83 5.16
N LEU A 104 3.61 -6.19 4.87
CA LEU A 104 2.53 -6.39 5.85
C LEU A 104 2.29 -7.87 6.20
N ILE A 105 3.20 -8.78 5.84
CA ILE A 105 3.11 -10.19 6.25
C ILE A 105 3.27 -10.29 7.77
N ASP A 106 2.37 -11.01 8.44
CA ASP A 106 2.36 -11.09 9.90
C ASP A 106 3.52 -11.90 10.46
N SER A 107 3.79 -13.06 9.88
CA SER A 107 4.98 -13.88 10.18
C SER A 107 5.58 -14.47 8.91
N VAL A 108 6.90 -14.38 8.82
CA VAL A 108 7.75 -14.97 7.80
C VAL A 108 8.86 -15.72 8.52
N GLU A 109 8.84 -17.03 8.43
CA GLU A 109 9.94 -17.88 8.87
C GLU A 109 10.67 -18.43 7.65
N PHE A 110 11.98 -18.34 7.67
CA PHE A 110 12.85 -18.87 6.63
C PHE A 110 13.79 -19.90 7.23
N TYR A 111 13.96 -21.01 6.50
CA TYR A 111 14.88 -22.08 6.83
C TYR A 111 15.69 -22.47 5.60
N HIS A 112 17.01 -22.48 5.74
CA HIS A 112 17.93 -22.92 4.68
C HIS A 112 18.64 -24.19 5.11
N ILE A 113 18.45 -25.27 4.35
CA ILE A 113 18.90 -26.61 4.70
C ILE A 113 19.83 -27.10 3.60
N ASN A 114 20.99 -27.62 4.01
CA ASN A 114 21.96 -28.20 3.08
C ASN A 114 21.53 -29.61 2.64
N PRO A 115 22.18 -30.21 1.62
CA PRO A 115 21.78 -31.54 1.15
C PRO A 115 22.06 -32.66 2.17
N GLY A 116 22.91 -32.40 3.18
CA GLY A 116 23.12 -33.29 4.33
C GLY A 116 22.04 -33.17 5.43
N GLY A 117 20.99 -32.38 5.21
CA GLY A 117 19.89 -32.18 6.16
C GLY A 117 20.20 -31.24 7.33
N ARG A 118 21.36 -30.60 7.36
CA ARG A 118 21.75 -29.62 8.40
C ARG A 118 21.15 -28.26 8.08
N LEU A 119 20.57 -27.61 9.10
CA LEU A 119 20.14 -26.22 9.04
C LEU A 119 21.38 -25.31 8.95
N LEU A 120 21.46 -24.52 7.87
CA LEU A 120 22.53 -23.55 7.62
C LEU A 120 22.20 -22.18 8.18
N SER A 121 20.95 -21.73 7.98
CA SER A 121 20.46 -20.46 8.53
C SER A 121 18.96 -20.52 8.76
N ASN A 122 18.48 -19.74 9.73
CA ASN A 122 17.08 -19.50 9.97
C ASN A 122 16.83 -18.02 10.29
N TYR A 123 15.74 -17.48 9.79
CA TYR A 123 15.31 -16.11 10.09
C TYR A 123 13.83 -16.11 10.42
N ILE A 124 13.45 -15.42 11.49
CA ILE A 124 12.06 -15.23 11.90
C ILE A 124 11.81 -13.73 11.94
N MET A 125 10.85 -13.27 11.15
CA MET A 125 10.52 -11.87 10.96
C MET A 125 9.03 -11.72 10.66
N GLY A 126 8.51 -10.51 10.66
CA GLY A 126 7.09 -10.28 10.41
C GLY A 126 6.62 -8.92 10.92
N SER A 127 5.34 -8.64 10.77
CA SER A 127 4.70 -7.43 11.32
C SER A 127 4.61 -7.46 12.84
N GLU A 128 4.65 -8.66 13.46
CA GLU A 128 4.53 -8.88 14.90
C GLU A 128 5.87 -8.78 15.67
N LEU A 129 6.99 -8.72 14.96
CA LEU A 129 8.33 -8.62 15.54
C LEU A 129 8.94 -7.25 15.27
N PRO A 130 9.83 -6.71 16.15
CA PRO A 130 10.53 -5.46 15.89
C PRO A 130 11.22 -5.46 14.52
N PHE A 131 11.26 -4.30 13.84
CA PHE A 131 11.78 -4.18 12.47
C PHE A 131 13.18 -4.77 12.30
N TYR A 132 14.04 -4.61 13.30
CA TYR A 132 15.42 -5.10 13.30
C TYR A 132 15.56 -6.62 13.47
N SER A 133 14.47 -7.38 13.59
CA SER A 133 14.51 -8.85 13.47
C SER A 133 14.75 -9.31 12.02
N ARG A 134 14.55 -8.41 11.04
CA ARG A 134 14.84 -8.66 9.62
C ARG A 134 16.36 -8.75 9.40
N PRO A 135 16.85 -9.75 8.64
CA PRO A 135 18.29 -9.90 8.41
C PRO A 135 18.89 -8.76 7.59
N ILE A 136 18.11 -8.18 6.68
CA ILE A 136 18.47 -6.97 5.94
C ILE A 136 17.43 -5.89 6.27
N PRO A 137 17.84 -4.69 6.76
CA PRO A 137 16.93 -3.62 7.15
C PRO A 137 16.34 -2.92 5.91
N HIS A 138 15.39 -3.58 5.27
CA HIS A 138 14.68 -3.12 4.08
C HIS A 138 13.17 -3.06 4.35
N HIS A 139 12.45 -2.17 3.67
CA HIS A 139 10.99 -2.04 3.79
C HIS A 139 10.24 -3.32 3.35
N ASN A 140 10.74 -4.00 2.31
CA ASN A 140 10.34 -5.37 1.94
C ASN A 140 11.09 -6.42 2.78
N PHE A 141 10.60 -7.66 2.80
CA PHE A 141 11.34 -8.77 3.41
C PHE A 141 12.41 -9.26 2.45
N VAL A 142 13.67 -9.21 2.91
CA VAL A 142 14.85 -9.49 2.07
C VAL A 142 15.75 -10.45 2.82
N ILE A 143 15.99 -11.62 2.25
CA ILE A 143 16.68 -12.73 2.91
C ILE A 143 17.94 -13.09 2.10
N PRO A 144 19.14 -13.00 2.69
CA PRO A 144 20.35 -13.46 2.03
C PRO A 144 20.46 -14.99 2.11
N VAL A 145 20.81 -15.62 0.99
CA VAL A 145 21.08 -17.07 0.92
C VAL A 145 22.42 -17.31 0.21
N THR A 146 23.29 -18.12 0.83
CA THR A 146 24.59 -18.46 0.28
C THR A 146 24.64 -19.95 -0.06
N LEU A 147 24.86 -20.27 -1.32
CA LEU A 147 24.96 -21.63 -1.84
C LEU A 147 26.45 -21.98 -2.01
N ALA A 148 26.89 -23.10 -1.45
CA ALA A 148 28.25 -23.59 -1.68
C ALA A 148 28.46 -23.99 -3.16
N ALA A 149 29.71 -24.03 -3.60
CA ALA A 149 30.06 -24.50 -4.93
C ALA A 149 29.54 -25.93 -5.17
N ASN A 150 29.04 -26.21 -6.37
CA ASN A 150 28.55 -27.52 -6.79
C ASN A 150 27.60 -28.17 -5.76
N SER A 151 26.65 -27.40 -5.22
CA SER A 151 25.73 -27.85 -4.18
C SER A 151 24.29 -27.48 -4.48
N SER A 152 23.38 -28.34 -4.01
CA SER A 152 21.93 -28.10 -4.01
C SER A 152 21.45 -27.96 -2.58
N SER A 153 20.68 -26.91 -2.27
CA SER A 153 20.11 -26.68 -0.94
C SER A 153 18.61 -26.52 -1.01
N GLU A 154 17.91 -26.98 0.01
CA GLU A 154 16.48 -26.76 0.16
C GLU A 154 16.23 -25.49 0.98
N ILE A 155 15.27 -24.69 0.54
CA ILE A 155 14.74 -23.58 1.32
C ILE A 155 13.28 -23.87 1.67
N PHE A 156 12.90 -23.49 2.88
CA PHE A 156 11.53 -23.51 3.35
C PHE A 156 11.16 -22.12 3.85
N LEU A 157 9.99 -21.65 3.43
CA LEU A 157 9.37 -20.42 3.87
C LEU A 157 8.03 -20.78 4.51
N ARG A 158 7.78 -20.32 5.73
CA ARG A 158 6.47 -20.37 6.36
C ARG A 158 5.92 -18.96 6.38
N LEU A 159 4.81 -18.75 5.71
CA LEU A 159 4.12 -17.47 5.65
C LEU A 159 2.82 -17.58 6.43
N MET A 160 2.59 -16.65 7.34
CA MET A 160 1.31 -16.48 8.02
C MET A 160 0.91 -15.02 7.89
N GLY A 161 -0.33 -14.78 7.50
CA GLY A 161 -0.87 -13.45 7.31
C GLY A 161 -2.38 -13.48 7.43
N SER A 162 -2.92 -12.41 7.98
CA SER A 162 -4.37 -12.18 8.11
C SER A 162 -4.98 -11.72 6.76
N HIS A 163 -4.14 -11.35 5.79
CA HIS A 163 -4.55 -10.79 4.50
C HIS A 163 -4.27 -11.73 3.33
N SER A 164 -4.80 -11.34 2.16
CA SER A 164 -4.33 -11.78 0.85
C SER A 164 -2.80 -11.85 0.77
N LEU A 165 -2.27 -13.07 0.89
CA LEU A 165 -0.88 -13.34 0.63
C LEU A 165 -0.76 -13.60 -0.88
N GLN A 166 -0.41 -12.57 -1.64
CA GLN A 166 0.17 -12.76 -2.96
C GLN A 166 1.69 -12.88 -2.77
N ALA A 167 2.20 -14.11 -2.64
CA ALA A 167 3.63 -14.31 -2.41
C ALA A 167 4.38 -14.27 -3.75
N TYR A 168 4.63 -13.06 -4.25
CA TYR A 168 5.56 -12.85 -5.35
C TYR A 168 6.99 -13.05 -4.85
N ILE A 169 7.50 -14.28 -4.88
CA ILE A 169 8.85 -14.58 -4.39
C ILE A 169 9.84 -14.39 -5.54
N GLN A 170 10.77 -13.46 -5.38
CA GLN A 170 11.79 -13.16 -6.39
C GLN A 170 13.17 -13.55 -5.86
N LEU A 171 13.99 -14.18 -6.72
CA LEU A 171 15.40 -14.42 -6.46
C LEU A 171 16.24 -13.44 -7.27
N TRP A 172 17.17 -12.76 -6.60
CA TRP A 172 18.02 -11.73 -7.18
C TRP A 172 19.49 -12.04 -7.00
N THR A 173 20.32 -11.56 -7.92
CA THR A 173 21.74 -11.32 -7.61
C THR A 173 21.85 -10.14 -6.65
N ASN A 174 22.91 -10.12 -5.83
CA ASN A 174 23.10 -9.04 -4.87
C ASN A 174 23.21 -7.68 -5.58
N GLU A 175 23.96 -7.62 -6.68
CA GLU A 175 24.18 -6.41 -7.47
C GLU A 175 22.87 -5.88 -8.06
N ALA A 176 22.06 -6.76 -8.68
CA ALA A 176 20.80 -6.37 -9.30
C ALA A 176 19.76 -5.92 -8.28
N PHE A 177 19.68 -6.59 -7.13
CA PHE A 177 18.81 -6.19 -6.03
C PHE A 177 19.14 -4.77 -5.54
N TRP A 178 20.42 -4.50 -5.25
CA TRP A 178 20.82 -3.17 -4.78
C TRP A 178 20.65 -2.10 -5.86
N GLU A 179 20.94 -2.40 -7.13
CA GLU A 179 20.73 -1.45 -8.23
C GLU A 179 19.23 -1.09 -8.39
N ARG A 180 18.34 -2.09 -8.31
CA ARG A 180 16.88 -1.88 -8.31
C ARG A 180 16.44 -1.08 -7.09
N SER A 181 16.84 -1.50 -5.89
CA SER A 181 16.48 -0.83 -4.62
C SER A 181 16.95 0.62 -4.59
N GLN A 182 18.14 0.91 -5.14
CA GLN A 182 18.63 2.29 -5.25
C GLN A 182 17.79 3.14 -6.21
N ARG A 183 17.40 2.62 -7.38
CA ARG A 183 16.49 3.33 -8.29
C ARG A 183 15.13 3.59 -7.66
N GLU A 184 14.60 2.59 -6.96
CA GLU A 184 13.33 2.71 -6.23
C GLU A 184 13.39 3.77 -5.12
N ASN A 185 14.46 3.75 -4.32
CA ASN A 185 14.69 4.76 -3.29
C ASN A 185 14.85 6.17 -3.87
N GLN A 186 15.53 6.32 -5.02
CA GLN A 186 15.65 7.61 -5.71
C GLN A 186 14.28 8.12 -6.18
N ARG A 187 13.46 7.25 -6.81
CA ARG A 187 12.09 7.58 -7.22
C ARG A 187 11.25 8.02 -6.01
N ASN A 188 11.27 7.22 -4.94
CA ASN A 188 10.49 7.46 -3.74
C ASN A 188 10.98 8.71 -3.00
N PHE A 189 12.28 9.00 -2.98
CA PHE A 189 12.84 10.22 -2.41
C PHE A 189 12.34 11.48 -3.13
N VAL A 190 12.36 11.50 -4.47
CA VAL A 190 11.82 12.61 -5.26
C VAL A 190 10.32 12.78 -5.01
N TYR A 191 9.58 11.67 -5.03
CA TYR A 191 8.14 11.66 -4.77
C TYR A 191 7.79 12.23 -3.39
N PHE A 192 8.36 11.67 -2.32
CA PHE A 192 8.05 12.09 -0.95
C PHE A 192 8.53 13.51 -0.67
N SER A 193 9.67 13.94 -1.24
CA SER A 193 10.13 15.33 -1.10
C SER A 193 9.15 16.33 -1.73
N LEU A 194 8.64 16.02 -2.92
CA LEU A 194 7.64 16.85 -3.60
C LEU A 194 6.32 16.90 -2.82
N VAL A 195 5.81 15.75 -2.39
CA VAL A 195 4.59 15.65 -1.58
C VAL A 195 4.76 16.40 -0.26
N LEU A 196 5.89 16.26 0.41
CA LEU A 196 6.19 16.92 1.67
C LEU A 196 6.25 18.44 1.51
N ALA A 197 6.83 18.95 0.42
CA ALA A 197 6.86 20.39 0.12
C ALA A 197 5.45 20.97 -0.11
N LEU A 198 4.63 20.28 -0.91
CA LEU A 198 3.23 20.69 -1.15
C LEU A 198 2.41 20.63 0.14
N MET A 199 2.60 19.59 0.92
CA MET A 199 1.95 19.39 2.22
C MET A 199 2.37 20.48 3.21
N ALA A 200 3.67 20.76 3.35
CA ALA A 200 4.18 21.79 4.26
C ALA A 200 3.59 23.17 3.92
N TYR A 201 3.51 23.52 2.64
CA TYR A 201 2.83 24.74 2.21
C TYR A 201 1.34 24.73 2.57
N ALA A 202 0.63 23.64 2.26
CA ALA A 202 -0.80 23.51 2.53
C ALA A 202 -1.12 23.59 4.05
N LEU A 203 -0.27 22.98 4.89
CA LEU A 203 -0.37 23.02 6.35
C LEU A 203 -0.04 24.41 6.92
N TYR A 204 1.03 25.04 6.43
CA TYR A 204 1.36 26.42 6.81
C TYR A 204 0.18 27.36 6.52
N ARG A 205 -0.45 27.23 5.35
CA ARG A 205 -1.62 28.03 4.97
C ARG A 205 -2.88 27.69 5.77
N SER A 206 -3.07 26.43 6.15
CA SER A 206 -4.22 26.02 6.96
C SER A 206 -4.17 26.56 8.40
N SER A 207 -2.98 26.89 8.91
CA SER A 207 -2.81 27.51 10.24
C SER A 207 -3.60 28.82 10.40
N ALA A 208 -3.74 29.61 9.32
CA ALA A 208 -4.47 30.87 9.31
C ALA A 208 -6.00 30.70 9.24
N GLN A 209 -6.51 29.47 9.11
CA GLN A 209 -7.95 29.20 9.05
C GLN A 209 -8.62 29.25 10.44
N PRO A 210 -9.97 29.35 10.50
CA PRO A 210 -10.72 29.29 11.76
C PRO A 210 -10.41 28.03 12.58
N ARG A 211 -10.54 28.14 13.91
CA ARG A 211 -10.10 27.11 14.90
C ARG A 211 -10.46 25.67 14.52
N ILE A 212 -11.69 25.41 14.07
CA ILE A 212 -12.15 24.05 13.73
C ILE A 212 -11.43 23.48 12.49
N ARG A 213 -11.24 24.29 11.43
CA ARG A 213 -10.58 23.84 10.19
C ARG A 213 -9.08 23.65 10.38
N ARG A 214 -8.47 24.40 11.31
CA ARG A 214 -7.05 24.29 11.66
C ARG A 214 -6.68 22.90 12.19
N VAL A 215 -7.60 22.20 12.85
CA VAL A 215 -7.34 20.84 13.40
C VAL A 215 -7.70 19.75 12.39
N ILE A 216 -8.82 19.93 11.67
CA ILE A 216 -9.31 18.92 10.71
C ILE A 216 -8.38 18.83 9.49
N PHE A 217 -7.85 19.96 9.01
CA PHE A 217 -7.04 19.98 7.79
C PHE A 217 -5.71 19.22 7.93
N PRO A 218 -4.93 19.34 9.01
CA PRO A 218 -3.76 18.48 9.20
C PRO A 218 -4.12 17.00 9.30
N GLY A 219 -5.19 16.67 10.04
CA GLY A 219 -5.66 15.29 10.17
C GLY A 219 -5.95 14.64 8.82
N MET A 220 -6.69 15.32 7.94
CA MET A 220 -7.06 14.77 6.63
C MET A 220 -5.88 14.59 5.66
N VAL A 221 -4.71 15.15 5.98
CA VAL A 221 -3.51 15.10 5.14
C VAL A 221 -2.46 14.14 5.73
N ILE A 222 -2.29 14.16 7.05
CA ILE A 222 -1.29 13.35 7.75
C ILE A 222 -1.74 11.89 7.85
N THR A 223 -3.01 11.62 8.17
CA THR A 223 -3.44 10.23 8.38
C THR A 223 -3.41 9.38 7.08
N PRO A 224 -3.80 9.88 5.89
CA PRO A 224 -3.65 9.09 4.66
C PRO A 224 -2.18 8.95 4.25
N LEU A 225 -1.32 9.94 4.53
CA LEU A 225 0.13 9.82 4.31
C LEU A 225 0.72 8.70 5.17
N LEU A 226 0.38 8.66 6.46
CA LEU A 226 0.82 7.59 7.35
C LEU A 226 0.28 6.22 6.91
N ALA A 227 -0.96 6.14 6.43
CA ALA A 227 -1.51 4.91 5.87
C ALA A 227 -0.72 4.45 4.63
N LEU A 228 -0.42 5.38 3.70
CA LEU A 228 0.42 5.12 2.53
C LEU A 228 1.81 4.62 2.93
N LEU A 229 2.49 5.31 3.85
CA LEU A 229 3.82 4.90 4.34
C LEU A 229 3.79 3.53 5.04
N THR A 230 2.67 3.18 5.68
CA THR A 230 2.49 1.87 6.33
C THR A 230 2.36 0.76 5.29
N ILE A 231 1.54 0.97 4.25
CA ILE A 231 1.38 0.02 3.14
C ILE A 231 2.72 -0.23 2.43
N GLU A 232 3.49 0.82 2.19
CA GLU A 232 4.81 0.76 1.54
C GLU A 232 5.93 0.24 2.46
N GLY A 233 5.65 0.00 3.76
CA GLY A 233 6.62 -0.47 4.75
C GLY A 233 7.58 0.59 5.32
N TYR A 234 7.59 1.80 4.73
CA TYR A 234 8.45 2.90 5.18
C TYR A 234 8.13 3.40 6.58
N ALA A 235 6.85 3.38 6.99
CA ALA A 235 6.48 3.80 8.33
C ALA A 235 7.07 2.87 9.40
N PHE A 236 7.11 1.56 9.13
CA PHE A 236 7.74 0.62 10.05
C PHE A 236 9.26 0.78 10.07
N GLN A 237 9.88 1.02 8.93
CA GLN A 237 11.33 1.21 8.83
C GLN A 237 11.82 2.47 9.55
N TYR A 238 11.10 3.60 9.45
CA TYR A 238 11.62 4.91 9.88
C TYR A 238 10.84 5.59 11.01
N VAL A 239 9.55 5.31 11.19
CA VAL A 239 8.69 6.05 12.13
C VAL A 239 8.49 5.28 13.44
N TRP A 240 8.27 3.96 13.36
CA TRP A 240 7.99 3.12 14.53
C TRP A 240 8.65 1.73 14.49
N PRO A 241 9.96 1.62 14.25
CA PRO A 241 10.65 0.32 14.09
C PRO A 241 10.57 -0.61 15.29
N GLU A 242 10.41 -0.06 16.49
CA GLU A 242 10.36 -0.82 17.75
C GLU A 242 8.92 -1.12 18.23
N HIS A 243 7.89 -0.70 17.48
CA HIS A 243 6.49 -0.85 17.88
C HIS A 243 5.70 -1.75 16.92
N PRO A 244 5.93 -3.08 16.93
CA PRO A 244 5.25 -4.02 16.05
C PRO A 244 3.74 -4.06 16.28
N PHE A 245 3.29 -3.90 17.53
CA PHE A 245 1.85 -3.83 17.84
C PHE A 245 1.16 -2.72 17.03
N TRP A 246 1.75 -1.51 17.02
CA TRP A 246 1.21 -0.40 16.23
C TRP A 246 1.34 -0.65 14.73
N ASN A 247 2.40 -1.31 14.27
CA ASN A 247 2.51 -1.67 12.86
C ASN A 247 1.39 -2.62 12.41
N LYS A 248 1.03 -3.60 13.25
CA LYS A 248 -0.08 -4.52 13.01
C LYS A 248 -1.42 -3.82 12.95
N VAL A 249 -1.79 -3.01 13.95
CA VAL A 249 -3.12 -2.38 14.01
C VAL A 249 -3.20 -1.03 13.28
N GLY A 250 -2.06 -0.48 12.88
CA GLY A 250 -1.91 0.89 12.42
C GLY A 250 -2.72 1.17 11.16
N LEU A 251 -2.67 0.27 10.17
CA LEU A 251 -3.41 0.47 8.92
C LEU A 251 -4.94 0.49 9.14
N ALA A 252 -5.45 -0.49 9.90
CA ALA A 252 -6.88 -0.57 10.24
C ALA A 252 -7.35 0.57 11.15
N THR A 253 -6.43 1.31 11.79
CA THR A 253 -6.71 2.54 12.56
C THR A 253 -6.62 3.80 11.69
N LEU A 254 -5.60 3.89 10.84
CA LEU A 254 -5.29 5.06 10.01
C LEU A 254 -6.30 5.26 8.88
N ILE A 255 -6.88 4.19 8.33
CA ILE A 255 -7.93 4.27 7.31
C ILE A 255 -9.20 4.96 7.88
N PRO A 256 -9.84 4.46 8.96
CA PRO A 256 -10.93 5.18 9.63
C PRO A 256 -10.54 6.57 10.14
N GLY A 257 -9.31 6.75 10.62
CA GLY A 257 -8.78 8.08 10.99
C GLY A 257 -8.84 9.07 9.82
N SER A 258 -8.41 8.63 8.64
CA SER A 258 -8.47 9.42 7.40
C SER A 258 -9.90 9.75 7.00
N LEU A 259 -10.79 8.76 7.04
CA LEU A 259 -12.21 8.96 6.73
C LEU A 259 -12.91 9.91 7.72
N THR A 260 -12.51 9.90 8.99
CA THR A 260 -13.03 10.83 10.01
C THR A 260 -12.77 12.28 9.60
N PHE A 261 -11.52 12.62 9.27
CA PHE A 261 -11.16 13.98 8.90
C PHE A 261 -11.70 14.38 7.53
N LEU A 262 -11.65 13.47 6.55
CA LEU A 262 -12.21 13.69 5.20
C LEU A 262 -13.71 13.95 5.23
N SER A 263 -14.47 13.15 5.99
CA SER A 263 -15.92 13.32 6.15
C SER A 263 -16.27 14.62 6.86
N LEU A 264 -15.55 15.01 7.93
CA LEU A 264 -15.73 16.30 8.60
C LEU A 264 -15.43 17.48 7.67
N TYR A 265 -14.34 17.41 6.92
CA TYR A 265 -13.97 18.50 6.02
C TYR A 265 -14.98 18.63 4.88
N THR A 266 -15.44 17.51 4.33
CA THR A 266 -16.51 17.46 3.32
C THR A 266 -17.82 18.01 3.86
N TYR A 267 -18.20 17.65 5.10
CA TYR A 267 -19.36 18.21 5.78
C TYR A 267 -19.26 19.74 5.89
N ILE A 268 -18.09 20.26 6.28
CA ILE A 268 -17.86 21.70 6.37
C ILE A 268 -17.98 22.39 4.99
N ILE A 269 -17.48 21.77 3.91
CA ILE A 269 -17.59 22.32 2.55
C ILE A 269 -19.07 22.46 2.13
N PHE A 270 -19.87 21.42 2.35
CA PHE A 270 -21.26 21.39 1.90
C PHE A 270 -22.26 22.05 2.85
N SER A 271 -21.86 22.40 4.08
CA SER A 271 -22.72 22.95 5.15
C SER A 271 -23.65 24.09 4.73
N LYS A 272 -23.20 24.99 3.86
CA LYS A 272 -24.01 26.12 3.37
C LYS A 272 -24.83 25.80 2.13
N MET A 273 -24.41 24.82 1.32
CA MET A 273 -25.00 24.53 0.01
C MET A 273 -26.02 23.39 0.04
N ALA A 274 -25.90 22.50 1.03
CA ALA A 274 -26.74 21.32 1.24
C ALA A 274 -27.69 21.48 2.44
N ALA A 275 -27.97 22.71 2.87
CA ALA A 275 -28.96 23.00 3.91
C ALA A 275 -30.34 22.46 3.46
N GLY A 276 -30.84 21.42 4.14
CA GLY A 276 -32.07 20.70 3.79
C GLY A 276 -31.88 19.35 3.09
N ASP A 277 -30.65 18.96 2.74
CA ASP A 277 -30.37 17.65 2.18
C ASP A 277 -30.17 16.61 3.29
N ARG A 278 -31.03 15.59 3.36
CA ARG A 278 -30.96 14.55 4.41
C ARG A 278 -29.62 13.81 4.44
N TRP A 279 -28.98 13.65 3.27
CA TRP A 279 -27.71 12.93 3.14
C TRP A 279 -26.50 13.76 3.57
N HIS A 280 -26.67 15.06 3.78
CA HIS A 280 -25.59 15.93 4.23
C HIS A 280 -25.12 15.55 5.65
N HIS A 281 -26.06 15.29 6.57
CA HIS A 281 -25.75 14.87 7.94
C HIS A 281 -25.19 13.45 8.00
N SER A 282 -25.40 12.61 6.98
CA SER A 282 -24.77 11.29 6.90
C SER A 282 -23.24 11.36 6.89
N LEU A 283 -22.63 12.47 6.43
CA LEU A 283 -21.18 12.68 6.56
C LEU A 283 -20.74 12.83 8.01
N LEU A 284 -21.54 13.51 8.84
CA LEU A 284 -21.25 13.66 10.27
C LEU A 284 -21.44 12.32 10.98
N SER A 285 -22.53 11.60 10.69
CA SER A 285 -22.74 10.25 11.23
C SER A 285 -21.60 9.30 10.84
N LEU A 286 -21.16 9.35 9.58
CA LEU A 286 -20.04 8.55 9.10
C LEU A 286 -18.74 8.93 9.82
N SER A 287 -18.49 10.23 10.07
CA SER A 287 -17.34 10.67 10.87
C SER A 287 -17.37 10.08 12.28
N VAL A 288 -18.52 10.15 12.95
CA VAL A 288 -18.70 9.60 14.31
C VAL A 288 -18.49 8.09 14.32
N ILE A 289 -19.04 7.36 13.33
CA ILE A 289 -18.81 5.92 13.17
C ILE A 289 -17.31 5.64 13.02
N ASN A 290 -16.62 6.40 12.16
CA ASN A 290 -15.19 6.21 11.96
C ASN A 290 -14.38 6.47 13.24
N ILE A 291 -14.75 7.46 14.07
CA ILE A 291 -14.11 7.70 15.38
C ILE A 291 -14.15 6.44 16.25
N PHE A 292 -15.27 5.72 16.29
CA PHE A 292 -15.36 4.45 17.02
C PHE A 292 -14.53 3.35 16.35
N LEU A 293 -14.46 3.32 15.02
CA LEU A 293 -13.66 2.37 14.27
C LEU A 293 -12.15 2.53 14.47
N LEU A 294 -11.64 3.70 14.91
CA LEU A 294 -10.21 3.84 15.27
C LEU A 294 -9.80 2.86 16.37
N LEU A 295 -10.71 2.52 17.28
CA LEU A 295 -10.44 1.60 18.39
C LEU A 295 -10.81 0.15 18.06
N ALA A 296 -11.45 -0.10 16.92
CA ALA A 296 -11.93 -1.43 16.55
C ALA A 296 -10.80 -2.47 16.47
N PRO A 297 -9.63 -2.20 15.88
CA PRO A 297 -8.56 -3.22 15.77
C PRO A 297 -8.01 -3.71 17.12
N ILE A 298 -8.29 -2.99 18.22
CA ILE A 298 -7.87 -3.36 19.58
C ILE A 298 -8.89 -4.33 20.21
N VAL A 299 -10.17 -4.23 19.81
CA VAL A 299 -11.29 -4.95 20.45
C VAL A 299 -11.77 -6.13 19.62
N ILE A 300 -11.74 -6.01 18.29
CA ILE A 300 -12.20 -7.03 17.35
C ILE A 300 -11.03 -7.55 16.50
N ASN A 301 -11.25 -8.69 15.82
CA ASN A 301 -10.27 -9.23 14.88
C ASN A 301 -9.91 -8.16 13.82
N TYR A 302 -8.60 -8.02 13.57
CA TYR A 302 -8.02 -7.10 12.63
C TYR A 302 -8.68 -7.17 11.23
N ASP A 303 -8.95 -8.35 10.68
CA ASP A 303 -9.53 -8.50 9.33
C ASP A 303 -10.94 -7.96 9.26
N THR A 304 -11.70 -8.16 10.35
CA THR A 304 -13.05 -7.63 10.48
C THR A 304 -13.01 -6.11 10.60
N ALA A 305 -12.08 -5.56 11.39
CA ALA A 305 -11.89 -4.11 11.52
C ALA A 305 -11.50 -3.47 10.18
N LEU A 306 -10.56 -4.08 9.45
CA LEU A 306 -10.14 -3.62 8.13
C LEU A 306 -11.30 -3.66 7.14
N THR A 307 -12.03 -4.77 7.07
CA THR A 307 -13.20 -4.94 6.18
C THR A 307 -14.27 -3.88 6.45
N ILE A 308 -14.60 -3.63 7.72
CA ILE A 308 -15.56 -2.57 8.09
C ILE A 308 -15.04 -1.19 7.68
N GLY A 309 -13.74 -0.93 7.87
CA GLY A 309 -13.09 0.31 7.42
C GLY A 309 -13.17 0.51 5.91
N LEU A 310 -12.97 -0.55 5.12
CA LEU A 310 -13.10 -0.51 3.65
C LEU A 310 -14.55 -0.27 3.22
N ILE A 311 -15.53 -0.90 3.88
CA ILE A 311 -16.96 -0.62 3.64
C ILE A 311 -17.27 0.85 3.95
N ALA A 312 -16.76 1.39 5.06
CA ALA A 312 -16.93 2.80 5.40
C ALA A 312 -16.28 3.74 4.35
N ALA A 313 -15.15 3.34 3.76
CA ALA A 313 -14.51 4.08 2.67
C ALA A 313 -15.39 4.09 1.39
N LEU A 314 -15.99 2.96 1.03
CA LEU A 314 -16.93 2.87 -0.10
C LEU A 314 -18.19 3.73 0.14
N MET A 315 -18.72 3.72 1.36
CA MET A 315 -19.83 4.60 1.75
C MET A 315 -19.46 6.07 1.65
N TYR A 316 -18.25 6.46 2.10
CA TYR A 316 -17.74 7.82 1.94
C TYR A 316 -17.66 8.21 0.47
N LEU A 317 -17.09 7.35 -0.39
CA LEU A 317 -16.98 7.61 -1.82
C LEU A 317 -18.36 7.81 -2.48
N ALA A 318 -19.35 6.97 -2.14
CA ALA A 318 -20.71 7.11 -2.65
C ALA A 318 -21.36 8.43 -2.21
N LEU A 319 -21.22 8.81 -0.93
CA LEU A 319 -21.73 10.09 -0.41
C LEU A 319 -21.02 11.29 -1.05
N LEU A 320 -19.70 11.23 -1.19
CA LEU A 320 -18.91 12.27 -1.85
C LEU A 320 -19.38 12.44 -3.30
N GLY A 321 -19.54 11.36 -4.05
CA GLY A 321 -20.06 11.38 -5.42
C GLY A 321 -21.45 11.99 -5.52
N TYR A 322 -22.39 11.53 -4.70
CA TYR A 322 -23.76 12.05 -4.65
C TYR A 322 -23.81 13.56 -4.38
N LEU A 323 -23.16 14.02 -3.30
CA LEU A 323 -23.16 15.43 -2.92
C LEU A 323 -22.43 16.30 -3.95
N SER A 324 -21.34 15.79 -4.51
CA SER A 324 -20.57 16.48 -5.54
C SER A 324 -21.40 16.70 -6.79
N ILE A 325 -22.10 15.69 -7.30
CA ILE A 325 -22.96 15.81 -8.50
C ILE A 325 -24.11 16.78 -8.23
N LYS A 326 -24.84 16.59 -7.12
CA LYS A 326 -26.04 17.36 -6.81
C LYS A 326 -25.78 18.85 -6.56
N HIS A 327 -24.67 19.16 -5.88
CA HIS A 327 -24.37 20.53 -5.45
C HIS A 327 -23.18 21.16 -6.19
N TRP A 328 -22.69 20.54 -7.28
CA TRP A 328 -21.52 20.97 -8.06
C TRP A 328 -21.56 22.46 -8.43
N ALA A 329 -22.68 22.88 -9.01
CA ALA A 329 -22.86 24.23 -9.52
C ALA A 329 -22.76 25.30 -8.42
N LYS A 330 -23.14 24.96 -7.18
CA LYS A 330 -23.14 25.88 -6.03
C LYS A 330 -21.76 26.02 -5.36
N LEU A 331 -20.82 25.13 -5.67
CA LEU A 331 -19.49 25.14 -5.08
C LEU A 331 -18.64 26.26 -5.67
N SER A 332 -17.92 26.98 -4.80
CA SER A 332 -16.87 27.90 -5.23
C SER A 332 -15.71 27.15 -5.89
N HIS A 333 -14.96 27.82 -6.77
CA HIS A 333 -13.82 27.22 -7.47
C HIS A 333 -12.82 26.48 -6.53
N PRO A 334 -12.36 27.06 -5.39
CA PRO A 334 -11.45 26.35 -4.49
C PRO A 334 -12.04 25.06 -3.89
N ASN A 335 -13.35 25.05 -3.61
CA ASN A 335 -14.01 23.86 -3.07
C ASN A 335 -14.18 22.78 -4.13
N ARG A 336 -14.46 23.14 -5.40
CA ARG A 336 -14.52 22.19 -6.51
C ARG A 336 -13.18 21.50 -6.71
N VAL A 337 -12.09 22.27 -6.70
CA VAL A 337 -10.72 21.73 -6.76
C VAL A 337 -10.51 20.75 -5.60
N THR A 338 -10.76 21.16 -4.36
CA THR A 338 -10.60 20.29 -3.18
C THR A 338 -11.36 18.96 -3.30
N ILE A 339 -12.61 19.00 -3.75
CA ILE A 339 -13.43 17.80 -3.97
C ILE A 339 -12.84 16.90 -5.05
N LEU A 340 -12.31 17.45 -6.15
CA LEU A 340 -11.58 16.65 -7.15
C LEU A 340 -10.38 15.92 -6.52
N GLY A 341 -9.69 16.56 -5.56
CA GLY A 341 -8.63 15.92 -4.79
C GLY A 341 -9.14 14.73 -3.98
N PHE A 342 -10.25 14.90 -3.26
CA PHE A 342 -10.87 13.80 -2.49
C PHE A 342 -11.34 12.66 -3.40
N SER A 343 -11.93 12.98 -4.56
CA SER A 343 -12.33 11.98 -5.55
C SER A 343 -11.13 11.20 -6.04
N TRP A 344 -10.01 11.87 -6.28
CA TRP A 344 -8.80 11.22 -6.80
C TRP A 344 -8.16 10.25 -5.81
N LEU A 345 -8.08 10.64 -4.53
CA LEU A 345 -7.66 9.73 -3.46
C LEU A 345 -8.60 8.51 -3.36
N SER A 346 -9.90 8.74 -3.45
CA SER A 346 -10.91 7.69 -3.31
C SER A 346 -10.90 6.70 -4.49
N ILE A 347 -10.78 7.20 -5.73
CA ILE A 347 -10.67 6.37 -6.94
C ILE A 347 -9.39 5.54 -6.89
N SER A 348 -8.28 6.15 -6.51
CA SER A 348 -7.00 5.47 -6.35
C SER A 348 -7.05 4.37 -5.28
N THR A 349 -7.71 4.63 -4.14
CA THR A 349 -7.94 3.61 -3.11
C THR A 349 -8.81 2.47 -3.65
N LEU A 350 -9.85 2.78 -4.44
CA LEU A 350 -10.68 1.75 -5.08
C LEU A 350 -9.87 0.88 -6.04
N ILE A 351 -9.01 1.48 -6.88
CA ILE A 351 -8.12 0.74 -7.78
C ILE A 351 -7.19 -0.18 -6.98
N PHE A 352 -6.56 0.35 -5.93
CA PHE A 352 -5.69 -0.44 -5.05
C PHE A 352 -6.41 -1.64 -4.41
N ILE A 353 -7.65 -1.46 -3.95
CA ILE A 353 -8.47 -2.57 -3.41
C ILE A 353 -8.77 -3.61 -4.51
N LEU A 354 -9.06 -3.17 -5.73
CA LEU A 354 -9.33 -4.09 -6.84
C LEU A 354 -8.07 -4.86 -7.31
N GLU A 355 -6.90 -4.24 -7.20
CA GLU A 355 -5.60 -4.89 -7.46
C GLU A 355 -5.26 -5.93 -6.38
N ILE A 356 -5.37 -5.58 -5.09
CA ILE A 356 -5.05 -6.52 -4.00
C ILE A 356 -6.03 -7.70 -3.93
N THR A 357 -7.25 -7.53 -4.41
CA THR A 357 -8.26 -8.60 -4.51
C THR A 357 -8.16 -9.43 -5.80
N SER A 358 -7.15 -9.18 -6.63
CA SER A 358 -6.93 -9.86 -7.92
C SER A 358 -8.08 -9.70 -8.93
N ILE A 359 -9.04 -8.78 -8.71
CA ILE A 359 -10.16 -8.53 -9.64
C ILE A 359 -9.66 -7.87 -10.92
N ILE A 360 -8.67 -6.98 -10.78
CA ILE A 360 -8.01 -6.30 -11.89
C ILE A 360 -6.53 -6.73 -11.90
N PRO A 361 -5.98 -7.12 -13.07
CA PRO A 361 -4.55 -7.41 -13.16
C PRO A 361 -3.73 -6.14 -12.87
N SER A 362 -2.62 -6.28 -12.16
CA SER A 362 -1.69 -5.17 -11.93
C SER A 362 -1.23 -4.59 -13.27
N PHE A 363 -1.63 -3.34 -13.57
CA PHE A 363 -1.23 -2.69 -14.81
C PHE A 363 0.14 -2.02 -14.65
N PRO A 364 1.12 -2.32 -15.52
CA PRO A 364 2.44 -1.64 -15.47
C PRO A 364 2.35 -0.12 -15.68
N LEU A 365 1.28 0.38 -16.29
CA LEU A 365 1.09 1.81 -16.56
C LEU A 365 0.79 2.61 -15.28
N ILE A 366 0.32 1.95 -14.22
CA ILE A 366 0.04 2.56 -12.92
C ILE A 366 0.92 1.87 -11.88
N GLU A 367 2.23 2.11 -11.96
CA GLU A 367 3.13 1.78 -10.85
C GLU A 367 2.71 2.63 -9.64
N ALA A 368 2.06 2.00 -8.65
CA ALA A 368 1.55 2.61 -7.41
C ALA A 368 0.33 3.55 -7.57
N PRO A 369 -0.89 3.00 -7.79
CA PRO A 369 -2.11 3.80 -7.88
C PRO A 369 -2.31 4.68 -6.64
N LEU A 370 -2.01 4.16 -5.45
CA LEU A 370 -2.17 4.86 -4.18
C LEU A 370 -1.27 6.11 -4.07
N GLN A 371 -0.01 6.00 -4.52
CA GLN A 371 0.93 7.12 -4.55
C GLN A 371 0.46 8.21 -5.53
N VAL A 372 0.02 7.84 -6.73
CA VAL A 372 -0.51 8.78 -7.72
C VAL A 372 -1.78 9.48 -7.20
N GLY A 373 -2.68 8.72 -6.59
CA GLY A 373 -3.89 9.21 -5.94
C GLY A 373 -3.60 10.26 -4.87
N PHE A 374 -2.70 9.91 -3.96
CA PHE A 374 -2.30 10.78 -2.85
C PHE A 374 -1.59 12.06 -3.34
N PHE A 375 -0.71 11.95 -4.33
CA PHE A 375 -0.05 13.12 -4.91
C PHE A 375 -1.06 14.11 -5.49
N LEU A 376 -1.98 13.64 -6.33
CA LEU A 376 -2.98 14.49 -6.98
C LEU A 376 -4.01 15.04 -5.97
N PHE A 377 -4.28 14.31 -4.89
CA PHE A 377 -5.01 14.81 -3.73
C PHE A 377 -4.30 16.02 -3.07
N ILE A 378 -3.02 15.87 -2.72
CA ILE A 378 -2.24 16.95 -2.08
C ILE A 378 -2.03 18.13 -3.04
N PHE A 379 -1.76 17.86 -4.31
CA PHE A 379 -1.62 18.88 -5.35
C PHE A 379 -2.91 19.70 -5.52
N SER A 380 -4.06 19.03 -5.49
CA SER A 380 -5.35 19.69 -5.52
C SER A 380 -5.57 20.59 -4.29
N LEU A 381 -5.24 20.12 -3.09
CA LEU A 381 -5.32 20.94 -1.86
C LEU A 381 -4.39 22.16 -1.93
N PHE A 382 -3.16 21.97 -2.40
CA PHE A 382 -2.21 23.05 -2.64
C PHE A 382 -2.80 24.09 -3.58
N TRP A 383 -3.36 23.66 -4.72
CA TRP A 383 -3.97 24.56 -5.71
C TRP A 383 -5.20 25.29 -5.14
N ALA A 384 -6.04 24.59 -4.37
CA ALA A 384 -7.18 25.20 -3.69
C ALA A 384 -6.73 26.31 -2.73
N GLN A 385 -5.72 26.07 -1.89
CA GLN A 385 -5.18 27.08 -0.97
C GLN A 385 -4.52 28.25 -1.70
N LEU A 386 -3.80 27.97 -2.79
CA LEU A 386 -3.20 29.01 -3.64
C LEU A 386 -4.28 29.90 -4.26
N SER A 387 -5.36 29.32 -4.78
CA SER A 387 -6.48 30.06 -5.36
C SER A 387 -7.21 30.96 -4.34
N ILE A 388 -7.32 30.50 -3.08
CA ILE A 388 -7.85 31.31 -1.98
C ILE A 388 -6.92 32.49 -1.70
N TYR A 389 -5.61 32.25 -1.66
CA TYR A 389 -4.61 33.28 -1.40
C TYR A 389 -4.57 34.36 -2.49
N THR A 390 -4.52 33.96 -3.77
CA THR A 390 -4.48 34.90 -4.89
C THR A 390 -5.74 35.76 -4.93
N ARG A 391 -6.91 35.18 -4.62
CA ARG A 391 -8.18 35.93 -4.51
C ARG A 391 -8.19 36.89 -3.33
N ALA A 392 -7.67 36.50 -2.16
CA ALA A 392 -7.57 37.39 -1.00
C ALA A 392 -6.65 38.59 -1.30
N ARG A 393 -5.51 38.34 -1.96
CA ARG A 393 -4.54 39.37 -2.34
C ARG A 393 -5.06 40.31 -3.43
N SER A 394 -5.82 39.81 -4.40
CA SER A 394 -6.42 40.67 -5.43
C SER A 394 -7.51 41.56 -4.83
N LEU A 395 -8.30 41.07 -3.88
CA LEU A 395 -9.28 41.87 -3.14
C LEU A 395 -8.61 42.93 -2.26
N SER A 396 -7.51 42.62 -1.58
CA SER A 396 -6.79 43.60 -0.77
C SER A 396 -6.18 44.71 -1.63
N LYS A 397 -5.61 44.38 -2.80
CA LYS A 397 -5.12 45.36 -3.77
C LYS A 397 -6.23 46.28 -4.29
N LYS A 398 -7.39 45.71 -4.66
CA LYS A 398 -8.54 46.51 -5.11
C LYS A 398 -9.02 47.48 -4.03
N LYS A 399 -9.14 47.02 -2.78
CA LYS A 399 -9.50 47.88 -1.65
C LYS A 399 -8.50 49.01 -1.43
N ALA A 400 -7.20 48.72 -1.51
CA ALA A 400 -6.16 49.74 -1.37
C ALA A 400 -6.24 50.81 -2.48
N ALA A 401 -6.42 50.40 -3.74
CA ALA A 401 -6.59 51.34 -4.86
C ALA A 401 -7.85 52.21 -4.72
N THR A 402 -8.98 51.64 -4.30
CA THR A 402 -10.21 52.41 -4.05
C THR A 402 -10.05 53.41 -2.89
N LEU A 403 -9.29 53.06 -1.85
CA LEU A 403 -8.99 53.98 -0.75
C LEU A 403 -8.10 55.14 -1.21
N GLU A 404 -7.12 54.87 -2.09
CA GLU A 404 -6.23 55.88 -2.68
C GLU A 404 -7.00 56.86 -3.58
N ASP A 405 -7.89 56.36 -4.45
CA ASP A 405 -8.77 57.17 -5.31
C ASP A 405 -9.74 58.07 -4.50
N VAL A 406 -10.23 57.59 -3.35
CA VAL A 406 -11.13 58.37 -2.47
C VAL A 406 -10.36 59.46 -1.68
N THR A 407 -9.06 59.29 -1.46
CA THR A 407 -8.23 60.31 -0.78
C THR A 407 -7.69 61.40 -1.71
N LEU A 408 -7.68 61.18 -3.02
CA LEU A 408 -7.14 62.13 -4.01
C LEU A 408 -8.06 63.29 -4.47
N PRO A 409 -9.39 63.39 -4.21
CA PRO A 409 -10.23 64.46 -4.77
C PRO A 409 -10.42 65.67 -3.84
N THR A 410 -9.41 66.09 -3.07
CA THR A 410 -9.50 67.30 -2.22
C THR A 410 -8.37 68.33 -2.37
N GLN A 411 -7.39 68.12 -3.25
CA GLN A 411 -6.28 69.08 -3.44
C GLN A 411 -6.29 69.87 -4.77
N VAL A 412 -7.32 69.73 -5.63
CA VAL A 412 -7.33 70.43 -6.92
C VAL A 412 -8.18 71.72 -6.94
N ASP A 413 -9.09 71.93 -5.96
CA ASP A 413 -10.06 73.05 -6.01
C ASP A 413 -9.74 74.25 -5.08
N THR A 414 -8.46 74.56 -4.79
CA THR A 414 -8.10 75.76 -4.01
C THR A 414 -7.33 76.85 -4.75
N ASN A 415 -7.04 76.70 -6.06
CA ASN A 415 -6.29 77.70 -6.83
C ASN A 415 -7.08 78.39 -7.97
N ALA A 416 -8.41 78.34 -7.97
CA ALA A 416 -9.24 78.97 -9.03
C ALA A 416 -9.99 80.25 -8.59
N CYS A 417 -9.64 80.85 -7.44
CA CYS A 417 -10.13 82.17 -7.03
C CYS A 417 -8.95 83.06 -6.59
N GLN A 418 -8.22 83.60 -7.55
CA GLN A 418 -7.49 84.86 -7.42
C GLN A 418 -7.53 85.64 -8.73
#